data_AF-A0A944RA12-F1
#
_entry.id   AF-A0A944RA12-F1
#
_cell.length_a   1.000
_cell.length_b   1.000
_cell.length_c   1.000
_cell.angle_alpha   90.00
_cell.angle_beta   90.00
_cell.angle_gamma   90.00
#
_symmetry.space_group_name_H-M   'P 1'
#
loop_
_entity.id
_entity.type
_entity.pdbx_description
1 polymer ?
#
loop_
_entity_poly.entity_id
_entity_poly.type
_entity_poly.pdbx_seq_one_letter_code
_entity_poly.pdbx_strand_id
1 'polypeptide(L)'
;MFLEPSKFLGKSFIYTSDRRLKENIATLPDALEKILGLRGVYFDWKRDGKGEIGLIAQEVEDIYPDLVITDKKSGLKAVKYGNIVAPLIEAIKAQQKMIENQRKMIEQQ
;
A
#
# COMPACT_ATOMS: atom_id res chain seq x y z
N MET A 1 -21.58 -2.77 19.18
CA MET A 1 -21.82 -3.27 17.81
C MET A 1 -20.45 -3.48 17.19
N PHE A 2 -19.93 -4.71 17.26
CA PHE A 2 -18.63 -5.06 16.69
C PHE A 2 -18.79 -5.18 15.17
N LEU A 3 -17.91 -4.54 14.41
CA LEU A 3 -17.85 -4.73 12.96
C LEU A 3 -17.30 -6.15 12.73
N GLU A 4 -18.18 -7.05 12.28
CA GLU A 4 -17.80 -8.34 11.70
C GLU A 4 -16.76 -8.10 10.59
N PRO A 5 -15.75 -8.97 10.41
CA PRO A 5 -14.95 -8.88 9.21
C PRO A 5 -15.92 -9.24 8.09
N SER A 6 -16.25 -8.29 7.22
CA SER A 6 -17.10 -8.61 6.08
C SER A 6 -16.38 -9.69 5.27
N LYS A 7 -16.78 -10.95 5.42
CA LYS A 7 -16.47 -12.03 4.50
C LYS A 7 -17.24 -11.73 3.21
N PHE A 8 -16.77 -10.72 2.51
CA PHE A 8 -17.26 -10.34 1.21
C PHE A 8 -16.39 -11.09 0.20
N LEU A 9 -16.88 -12.22 -0.29
CA LEU A 9 -16.26 -12.91 -1.41
C LEU A 9 -16.63 -12.18 -2.70
N GLY A 10 -16.00 -11.02 -2.92
CA GLY A 10 -16.05 -10.34 -4.20
C GLY A 10 -15.29 -11.17 -5.23
N LYS A 11 -15.94 -11.59 -6.32
CA LYS A 11 -15.27 -12.33 -7.41
C LYS A 11 -14.10 -11.54 -8.02
N SER A 12 -14.20 -10.21 -8.02
CA SER A 12 -13.13 -9.29 -8.42
C SER A 12 -13.42 -7.88 -7.91
N PHE A 13 -12.37 -7.11 -7.63
CA PHE A 13 -12.44 -5.67 -7.36
C PHE A 13 -11.89 -4.91 -8.56
N ILE A 14 -12.77 -4.24 -9.32
CA ILE A 14 -12.41 -3.46 -10.51
C ILE A 14 -12.51 -1.97 -10.15
N TYR A 15 -11.46 -1.21 -10.43
CA TYR A 15 -11.37 0.22 -10.12
C TYR A 15 -11.40 1.05 -11.41
N THR A 16 -12.29 2.03 -11.50
CA THR A 16 -12.29 3.02 -12.60
C THR A 16 -10.99 3.82 -12.56
N SER A 17 -10.21 3.83 -13.66
CA SER A 17 -8.87 4.44 -13.72
C SER A 17 -8.56 5.17 -15.04
N ASP A 18 -9.59 5.57 -15.78
CA ASP A 18 -9.46 6.28 -17.07
C ASP A 18 -8.81 7.66 -16.89
N ARG A 19 -7.85 8.02 -17.76
CA ARG A 19 -7.15 9.30 -17.74
C ARG A 19 -8.10 10.50 -17.84
N ARG A 20 -9.22 10.38 -18.55
CA ARG A 20 -10.22 11.46 -18.73
C ARG A 20 -10.95 11.82 -17.44
N LEU A 21 -10.88 10.96 -16.42
CA LEU A 21 -11.48 11.16 -15.11
C LEU A 21 -10.46 11.65 -14.07
N LYS A 22 -9.26 12.04 -14.51
CA LYS A 22 -8.15 12.46 -13.65
C LYS A 22 -7.60 13.80 -14.11
N GLU A 23 -7.26 14.64 -13.15
CA GLU A 23 -6.58 15.91 -13.34
C GLU A 23 -5.34 15.97 -12.43
N ASN A 24 -4.42 16.91 -12.68
CA ASN A 24 -3.21 17.11 -11.86
C ASN A 24 -2.38 15.82 -11.67
N ILE A 25 -2.21 15.04 -12.74
CA ILE A 25 -1.51 13.74 -12.71
C ILE A 25 -0.01 13.97 -12.55
N ALA A 26 0.56 13.47 -11.45
CA ALA A 26 1.99 13.46 -11.18
C ALA A 26 2.47 12.06 -10.78
N THR A 27 3.74 11.76 -11.07
CA THR A 27 4.41 10.53 -10.60
C THR A 27 4.63 10.61 -9.09
N LEU A 28 4.47 9.49 -8.39
CA LEU A 28 4.69 9.43 -6.95
C LEU A 28 6.19 9.63 -6.63
N PRO A 29 6.56 10.67 -5.87
CA PRO A 29 7.94 10.87 -5.46
C PRO A 29 8.31 9.88 -4.34
N ASP A 30 9.61 9.56 -4.26
CA ASP A 30 10.23 8.80 -3.16
C ASP A 30 9.52 7.47 -2.83
N ALA A 31 8.91 6.85 -3.84
CA ALA A 31 8.06 5.69 -3.66
C ALA A 31 8.82 4.51 -3.02
N LEU A 32 10.08 4.29 -3.40
CA LEU A 32 10.93 3.25 -2.81
C LEU A 32 11.16 3.49 -1.31
N GLU A 33 11.60 4.68 -0.93
CA GLU A 33 11.86 5.02 0.47
C GLU A 33 10.61 4.85 1.33
N LYS A 34 9.47 5.38 0.85
CA LYS A 34 8.20 5.25 1.54
C LYS A 34 7.73 3.79 1.65
N ILE A 35 7.87 2.99 0.60
CA ILE A 35 7.52 1.55 0.66
C ILE A 35 8.45 0.81 1.62
N LEU A 36 9.74 1.12 1.65
CA LEU A 36 10.70 0.52 2.59
C LEU A 36 10.39 0.90 4.05
N GLY A 37 9.74 2.03 4.30
CA GLY A 37 9.25 2.42 5.62
C GLY A 37 8.01 1.64 6.09
N LEU A 38 7.31 0.94 5.20
CA LEU A 38 6.15 0.13 5.58
C LEU A 38 6.57 -1.22 6.16
N ARG A 39 5.81 -1.69 7.14
CA ARG A 39 6.06 -2.96 7.82
C ARG A 39 4.95 -3.96 7.55
N GLY A 40 5.30 -5.07 6.89
CA GLY A 40 4.45 -6.26 6.82
C GLY A 40 4.40 -6.96 8.17
N VAL A 41 3.21 -7.36 8.61
CA VAL A 41 2.99 -7.99 9.92
C VAL A 41 2.19 -9.28 9.80
N TYR A 42 2.51 -10.24 10.67
CA TYR A 42 1.59 -11.30 11.07
C TYR A 42 0.81 -10.82 12.29
N PHE A 43 -0.48 -11.12 12.34
CA PHE A 43 -1.31 -10.76 13.48
C PHE A 43 -2.44 -11.77 13.66
N ASP A 44 -2.93 -11.88 14.90
CA ASP A 44 -4.15 -12.63 15.21
C ASP A 44 -5.30 -11.67 15.46
N TRP A 45 -6.45 -11.96 14.87
CA TRP A 45 -7.66 -11.19 15.14
C TRP A 45 -8.11 -11.37 16.60
N LYS A 46 -8.34 -10.26 17.31
CA LYS A 46 -8.83 -10.29 18.70
C LYS A 46 -10.18 -10.99 18.89
N ARG A 47 -10.99 -11.09 17.82
CA ARG A 47 -12.34 -11.69 17.82
C ARG A 47 -12.30 -13.21 17.93
N ASP A 48 -11.42 -13.87 17.19
CA ASP A 48 -11.44 -15.33 16.96
C ASP A 48 -10.05 -15.97 17.00
N GLY A 49 -8.99 -15.20 17.25
CA GLY A 49 -7.60 -15.68 17.27
C GLY A 49 -7.08 -16.14 15.91
N LYS A 50 -7.79 -15.83 14.82
CA LYS A 50 -7.37 -16.27 13.49
C LYS A 50 -6.17 -15.45 13.02
N GLY A 51 -5.08 -16.14 12.72
CA GLY A 51 -3.85 -15.55 12.17
C GLY A 51 -4.00 -15.15 10.71
N GLU A 52 -3.55 -13.92 10.40
CA GLU A 52 -3.51 -13.35 9.05
C GLU A 52 -2.23 -12.50 8.85
N ILE A 53 -1.96 -12.14 7.60
CA ILE A 53 -0.85 -11.25 7.20
C ILE A 53 -1.44 -9.95 6.69
N GLY A 54 -0.82 -8.83 7.04
CA GLY A 54 -1.24 -7.53 6.52
C GLY A 54 -0.34 -6.39 6.96
N LEU A 55 -0.95 -5.21 7.09
CA LEU A 55 -0.36 -3.95 7.50
C LEU A 55 -1.14 -3.38 8.69
N ILE A 56 -0.46 -2.59 9.52
CA ILE A 56 -1.10 -1.78 10.54
C ILE A 56 -1.54 -0.45 9.91
N ALA A 57 -2.84 -0.16 9.94
CA ALA A 57 -3.39 1.02 9.27
C ALA A 57 -2.79 2.34 9.75
N GLN A 58 -2.43 2.43 11.03
CA GLN A 58 -1.79 3.60 11.63
C GLN A 58 -0.38 3.81 11.05
N GLU A 59 0.43 2.75 10.94
CA GLU A 59 1.77 2.82 10.34
C GLU A 59 1.71 3.18 8.85
N VAL A 60 0.68 2.71 8.14
CA VAL A 60 0.43 3.13 6.75
C VAL A 60 0.05 4.60 6.69
N GLU A 61 -0.76 5.10 7.62
CA GLU A 61 -1.22 6.50 7.64
C GLU A 61 -0.06 7.49 7.81
N ASP A 62 0.94 7.14 8.64
CA ASP A 62 2.12 7.98 8.86
C ASP A 62 2.94 8.22 7.58
N ILE A 63 2.88 7.29 6.62
CA ILE A 63 3.66 7.34 5.37
C ILE A 63 2.79 7.72 4.16
N TYR A 64 1.59 7.14 4.09
CA TYR A 64 0.61 7.27 3.01
C TYR A 64 -0.79 7.53 3.58
N PRO A 65 -1.07 8.74 4.10
CA PRO A 65 -2.36 9.05 4.72
C PRO A 65 -3.54 8.85 3.75
N ASP A 66 -3.34 9.12 2.45
CA ASP A 66 -4.37 8.95 1.41
C ASP A 66 -4.81 7.49 1.18
N LEU A 67 -4.01 6.53 1.65
CA LEU A 67 -4.30 5.10 1.57
C LEU A 67 -5.10 4.61 2.78
N VAL A 68 -5.39 5.47 3.75
CA VAL A 68 -6.11 5.10 4.98
C VAL A 68 -7.46 5.82 5.02
N ILE A 69 -8.49 5.08 5.44
CA ILE A 69 -9.81 5.63 5.72
C ILE A 69 -10.05 5.47 7.22
N THR A 70 -10.46 6.55 7.87
CA THR A 70 -10.89 6.50 9.28
C THR A 70 -12.43 6.57 9.33
N ASP A 71 -13.04 5.57 9.96
CA ASP A 71 -14.47 5.62 10.26
C ASP A 71 -14.74 6.72 11.30
N LYS A 72 -15.60 7.68 10.96
CA LYS A 72 -15.84 8.87 11.79
C LYS A 72 -16.54 8.56 13.12
N LYS A 73 -17.23 7.43 13.24
CA LYS A 73 -17.99 7.08 14.44
C LYS A 73 -17.15 6.29 15.44
N SER A 74 -16.42 5.29 14.96
CA SER A 74 -15.63 4.38 15.79
C SER A 74 -14.16 4.77 15.90
N GLY A 75 -13.65 5.61 15.00
CA GLY A 75 -12.22 5.93 14.91
C GLY A 75 -11.37 4.80 14.33
N LEU A 76 -11.98 3.67 13.93
CA LEU A 76 -11.27 2.55 13.34
C LEU A 76 -10.74 2.93 11.95
N LYS A 77 -9.52 2.47 11.65
CA LYS A 77 -8.81 2.76 10.40
C LYS A 77 -8.77 1.53 9.50
N ALA A 78 -8.89 1.75 8.20
CA ALA A 78 -8.85 0.72 7.17
C ALA A 78 -7.92 1.14 6.03
N VAL A 79 -7.22 0.18 5.42
CA VAL A 79 -6.25 0.42 4.35
C VAL A 79 -6.86 0.13 2.97
N LYS A 80 -6.66 1.05 2.02
CA LYS A 80 -6.99 0.86 0.59
C LYS A 80 -5.94 -0.02 -0.08
N TYR A 81 -5.93 -1.32 0.22
CA TYR A 81 -4.91 -2.26 -0.26
C TYR A 81 -4.70 -2.24 -1.78
N GLY A 82 -5.78 -2.12 -2.57
CA GLY A 82 -5.68 -2.05 -4.03
C GLY A 82 -4.90 -0.83 -4.55
N ASN A 83 -4.88 0.26 -3.77
CA ASN A 83 -4.19 1.49 -4.15
C ASN A 83 -2.69 1.45 -3.81
N ILE A 84 -2.23 0.51 -2.98
CA ILE A 84 -0.79 0.31 -2.66
C ILE A 84 0.00 -0.13 -3.91
N VAL A 85 -0.67 -0.68 -4.93
CA VAL A 85 -0.03 -1.12 -6.17
C VAL A 85 0.72 0.03 -6.88
N ALA A 86 0.17 1.26 -6.86
CA ALA A 86 0.80 2.40 -7.52
C ALA A 86 2.19 2.76 -6.92
N PRO A 87 2.35 2.96 -5.60
CA PRO A 87 3.68 3.20 -5.03
C PRO A 87 4.62 2.00 -5.18
N LEU A 88 4.11 0.75 -5.14
CA LEU A 88 4.95 -0.43 -5.39
C LEU A 88 5.56 -0.44 -6.81
N ILE A 89 4.79 -0.05 -7.83
CA ILE A 89 5.30 0.06 -9.21
C ILE A 89 6.45 1.06 -9.29
N GLU A 90 6.29 2.25 -8.72
CA GLU A 90 7.35 3.27 -8.74
C GLU A 90 8.55 2.87 -7.87
N ALA A 91 8.33 2.17 -6.76
CA ALA A 91 9.41 1.61 -5.94
C ALA A 91 10.25 0.59 -6.72
N ILE A 92 9.62 -0.33 -7.45
CA ILE A 92 10.31 -1.32 -8.28
C ILE A 92 11.11 -0.64 -9.40
N LYS A 93 10.55 0.38 -10.06
CA LYS A 93 11.28 1.15 -11.09
C LYS A 93 12.51 1.86 -10.51
N ALA A 94 12.36 2.47 -9.32
CA ALA A 94 13.47 3.10 -8.63
C ALA A 94 14.56 2.08 -8.26
N GLN A 95 14.16 0.92 -7.72
CA GLN A 95 15.07 -0.18 -7.41
C GLN A 95 15.79 -0.72 -8.66
N GLN A 96 15.08 -0.90 -9.77
CA GLN A 96 15.66 -1.34 -11.04
C GLN A 96 16.72 -0.36 -11.55
N LYS A 97 16.45 0.95 -11.46
CA LYS A 97 17.43 1.99 -11.82
C LYS A 97 18.69 1.91 -10.96
N MET A 98 18.55 1.63 -9.65
CA MET A 98 19.71 1.43 -8.76
C MET A 98 20.53 0.21 -9.19
N ILE A 99 19.89 -0.92 -9.52
CA ILE A 99 20.56 -2.13 -9.99
C ILE A 99 21.34 -1.87 -11.29
N GLU A 100 20.74 -1.16 -12.24
CA GLU A 100 21.40 -0.81 -13.50
C GLU A 100 22.61 0.09 -13.30
N ASN A 101 22.51 1.07 -12.40
CA ASN A 101 23.63 1.95 -12.04
C ASN A 101 24.77 1.16 -11.39
N GLN A 102 24.44 0.25 -10.47
CA GLN A 102 25.43 -0.61 -9.82
C GLN A 102 26.16 -1.51 -10.82
N ARG A 103 25.44 -2.11 -11.78
CA ARG A 103 26.05 -2.94 -12.84
C ARG A 103 27.04 -2.15 -13.70
N LYS A 104 26.67 -0.94 -14.12
CA LYS A 104 27.59 -0.07 -14.90
C LYS A 104 28.86 0.26 -14.13
N MET A 105 28.77 0.50 -12.83
CA MET A 105 29.94 0.76 -11.99
C MET A 105 30.86 -0.46 -11.85
N ILE A 106 30.30 -1.67 -11.88
CA ILE A 106 31.07 -2.92 -11.82
C ILE A 106 31.75 -3.19 -13.16
N GLU A 107 31.08 -2.94 -14.29
CA GLU A 107 31.63 -3.14 -15.64
C GLU A 107 32.74 -2.15 -16.02
N GLN A 108 32.85 -1.03 -15.29
CA GLN A 108 33.87 0.01 -15.49
C GLN A 108 35.13 -0.17 -14.61
N GLN A 109 35.15 -1.21 -13.76
CA GLN A 109 36.30 -1.59 -12.94
C GLN A 109 37.12 -2.68 -13.64
#